data_AF-B4QCN5-F1
#
_entry.id   AF-B4QCN5-F1
#
_cell.length_a   1.000
_cell.length_b   1.000
_cell.length_c   1.000
_cell.angle_alpha   90.00
_cell.angle_beta   90.00
_cell.angle_gamma   90.00
#
_symmetry.space_group_name_H-M   'P 1'
#
loop_
_entity.id
_entity.type
_entity.pdbx_description
1 polymer ?
#
loop_
_entity_poly.entity_id
_entity_poly.type
_entity_poly.pdbx_seq_one_letter_code
_entity_poly.pdbx_strand_id
1 'polypeptide(L)'
;MTGTCALLAIGSCQVVGSVLGFIAVVIFGAKGDSRDWMPGWQNNDMGWSFALGVVGAVLLLPAGVLYLVEARRERYKRLNEISNREISEYGDEYYQNQASPAVLPTAPSPYQSYFASEPSRPRRPQQSSASNSAVQGGIQTDI
;
A
#
# COMPACT_ATOMS: atom_id res chain seq x y z
N MET A 1 -4.52 12.47 -10.28
CA MET A 1 -3.44 11.51 -10.55
C MET A 1 -2.04 12.02 -10.14
N THR A 2 -1.87 13.32 -9.84
CA THR A 2 -0.56 13.93 -9.56
C THR A 2 -0.06 13.78 -8.10
N GLY A 3 -0.96 13.72 -7.11
CA GLY A 3 -0.59 13.70 -5.68
C GLY A 3 0.21 12.46 -5.25
N THR A 4 -0.25 11.26 -5.59
CA THR A 4 0.41 10.00 -5.18
C THR A 4 1.81 9.83 -5.77
N CYS A 5 2.02 10.25 -7.02
CA CYS A 5 3.36 10.20 -7.64
C CYS A 5 4.34 11.14 -6.93
N ALA A 6 3.90 12.33 -6.53
CA ALA A 6 4.73 13.28 -5.79
C ALA A 6 5.14 12.73 -4.41
N LEU A 7 4.19 12.14 -3.66
CA LEU A 7 4.47 11.54 -2.34
C LEU A 7 5.49 10.38 -2.45
N LEU A 8 5.34 9.52 -3.47
CA LEU A 8 6.28 8.43 -3.72
C LEU A 8 7.68 8.95 -4.11
N ALA A 9 7.75 9.95 -4.98
CA ALA A 9 9.02 10.52 -5.43
C ALA A 9 9.78 11.21 -4.28
N ILE A 10 9.08 12.03 -3.48
CA ILE A 10 9.69 12.74 -2.34
C ILE A 10 10.11 11.73 -1.27
N GLY A 11 9.24 10.79 -0.90
CA GLY A 11 9.54 9.79 0.11
C GLY A 11 10.72 8.88 -0.27
N SER A 12 10.76 8.41 -1.53
CA SER A 12 11.88 7.59 -2.01
C SER A 12 13.19 8.37 -2.07
N CYS A 13 13.17 9.62 -2.55
CA CYS A 13 14.34 10.48 -2.58
C CYS A 13 14.89 10.74 -1.16
N GLN A 14 14.02 10.99 -0.18
CA GLN A 14 14.43 11.18 1.22
C GLN A 14 15.00 9.91 1.85
N VAL A 15 14.42 8.74 1.59
CA VAL A 15 14.95 7.47 2.10
C VAL A 15 16.33 7.18 1.51
N VAL A 16 16.49 7.33 0.20
CA VAL A 16 17.80 7.15 -0.47
C VAL A 16 18.80 8.19 0.05
N GLY A 17 18.39 9.45 0.13
CA GLY A 17 19.21 10.53 0.68
C GLY A 17 19.64 10.27 2.13
N SER A 18 18.76 9.70 2.95
CA SER A 18 19.08 9.35 4.35
C SER A 18 20.11 8.25 4.43
N VAL A 19 19.98 7.19 3.62
CA VAL A 19 20.98 6.10 3.58
C VAL A 19 22.34 6.62 3.15
N LEU A 20 22.38 7.41 2.08
CA LEU A 20 23.63 8.00 1.58
C LEU A 20 24.25 8.98 2.59
N GLY A 21 23.42 9.85 3.18
CA GLY A 21 23.84 10.80 4.20
C GLY A 21 24.33 10.11 5.47
N PHE A 22 23.68 9.04 5.90
CA PHE A 22 24.07 8.26 7.07
C PHE A 22 25.42 7.58 6.85
N ILE A 23 25.64 6.96 5.69
CA ILE A 23 26.93 6.38 5.33
C ILE A 23 28.02 7.46 5.32
N ALA A 24 27.75 8.63 4.74
CA ALA A 24 28.71 9.74 4.73
C ALA A 24 29.08 10.20 6.15
N VAL A 25 28.09 10.37 7.04
CA VAL A 25 28.30 10.76 8.43
C VAL A 25 29.08 9.70 9.20
N VAL A 26 28.81 8.41 8.99
CA VAL A 26 29.55 7.32 9.64
C VAL A 26 31.01 7.29 9.20
N ILE A 27 31.27 7.36 7.89
CA ILE A 27 32.63 7.36 7.36
C ILE A 27 33.40 8.58 7.86
N PHE A 28 32.80 9.76 7.77
CA PHE A 28 33.45 11.00 8.19
C PHE A 28 33.64 11.05 9.70
N GLY A 29 32.68 10.57 10.49
CA GLY A 29 32.79 10.46 11.94
C GLY A 29 33.89 9.49 12.39
N ALA A 30 34.03 8.35 11.71
CA ALA A 30 35.02 7.33 12.09
C ALA A 30 36.44 7.64 11.57
N LYS A 31 36.56 8.22 10.37
CA LYS A 31 37.84 8.41 9.70
C LYS A 31 38.30 9.87 9.60
N GLY A 32 37.46 10.85 9.96
CA GLY A 32 37.75 12.28 9.81
C GLY A 32 39.05 12.76 10.44
N ASP A 33 39.49 12.09 11.51
CA ASP A 33 40.73 12.36 12.23
C ASP A 33 41.88 11.41 11.85
N SER A 34 41.68 10.51 10.88
CA SER A 34 42.69 9.53 10.48
C SER A 34 43.72 10.11 9.51
N ARG A 35 45.00 10.02 9.89
CA ARG A 35 46.14 10.45 9.05
C ARG A 35 46.19 9.78 7.68
N ASP A 36 45.70 8.55 7.59
CA ASP A 36 45.77 7.74 6.37
C ASP A 36 44.60 8.01 5.40
N TRP A 37 43.61 8.81 5.80
CA TRP A 37 42.39 9.03 5.00
C TRP A 37 42.34 10.40 4.32
N MET A 38 42.85 11.45 4.96
CA MET A 38 42.80 12.82 4.42
C MET A 38 44.08 13.61 4.73
N PRO A 39 44.69 14.29 3.72
CA PRO A 39 45.79 15.21 3.96
C PRO A 39 45.32 16.43 4.76
N GLY A 40 46.10 16.86 5.77
CA GLY A 40 45.72 17.98 6.64
C GLY A 40 44.67 17.63 7.70
N TRP A 41 44.59 16.36 8.11
CA TRP A 41 43.65 15.86 9.13
C TRP A 41 43.72 16.60 10.47
N GLN A 42 44.88 17.15 10.85
CA GLN A 42 45.06 17.90 12.11
C GLN A 42 44.20 19.17 12.19
N ASN A 43 43.73 19.65 11.05
CA ASN A 43 42.98 20.89 10.92
C ASN A 43 41.47 20.61 10.80
N ASN A 44 41.06 19.33 10.86
CA ASN A 44 39.70 18.89 10.56
C ASN A 44 38.86 18.79 11.84
N ASP A 45 38.52 19.96 12.39
CA ASP A 45 37.62 20.04 13.54
C ASP A 45 36.16 19.82 13.08
N MET A 46 35.52 18.78 13.60
CA MET A 46 34.10 18.49 13.32
C MET A 46 33.20 19.54 13.99
N GLY A 47 32.99 20.64 13.29
CA GLY A 47 32.16 21.75 13.75
C GLY A 47 30.65 21.53 13.57
N TRP A 48 29.90 22.61 13.74
CA TRP A 48 28.44 22.61 13.68
C TRP A 48 27.84 22.07 12.37
N SER A 49 28.55 22.21 11.25
CA SER A 49 28.11 21.65 9.96
C SER A 49 28.03 20.11 9.99
N PHE A 50 28.99 19.45 10.63
CA PHE A 50 28.97 18.00 10.81
C PHE A 50 27.82 17.58 11.72
N ALA A 51 27.64 18.28 12.85
CA ALA A 51 26.52 18.01 13.77
C ALA A 51 25.15 18.15 13.08
N LEU A 52 24.95 19.22 12.29
CA LEU A 52 23.74 19.41 11.51
C LEU A 52 23.58 18.35 10.41
N GLY A 53 24.68 17.88 9.81
CA GLY A 53 24.68 16.76 8.87
C GLY A 53 24.20 15.46 9.51
N VAL A 54 24.65 15.15 10.72
CA VAL A 54 24.21 13.97 11.50
C VAL A 54 22.71 14.06 11.79
N VAL A 55 22.26 15.19 12.33
CA VAL A 55 20.85 15.42 12.65
C VAL A 55 19.98 15.31 11.40
N GLY A 56 20.42 15.94 10.30
CA GLY A 56 19.75 15.84 9.00
C GLY A 56 19.63 14.41 8.53
N ALA A 57 20.73 13.65 8.50
CA ALA A 57 20.75 12.27 8.02
C ALA A 57 19.81 11.36 8.82
N VAL A 58 19.75 11.52 10.15
CA VAL A 58 18.89 10.74 11.05
C VAL A 58 17.42 11.12 10.92
N LEU A 59 17.10 12.42 10.82
CA LEU A 59 15.71 12.88 10.69
C LEU A 59 15.12 12.64 9.30
N LEU A 60 15.96 12.52 8.26
CA LEU A 60 15.49 12.29 6.89
C LEU A 60 14.87 10.91 6.71
N LEU A 61 15.30 9.89 7.48
CA LEU A 61 14.74 8.54 7.42
C LEU A 61 13.26 8.48 7.85
N PRO A 62 12.88 8.89 9.07
CA PRO A 62 11.47 8.85 9.49
C PRO A 62 10.60 9.78 8.64
N ALA A 63 11.13 10.93 8.19
CA ALA A 63 10.42 11.81 7.27
C ALA A 63 10.07 11.11 5.95
N GLY A 64 11.05 10.46 5.30
CA GLY A 64 10.83 9.72 4.06
C GLY A 64 9.86 8.56 4.21
N VAL A 65 9.92 7.84 5.34
CA VAL A 65 8.99 6.74 5.64
C VAL A 65 7.55 7.24 5.76
N LEU A 66 7.32 8.38 6.42
CA LEU A 66 5.97 8.95 6.55
C LEU A 66 5.36 9.30 5.19
N TYR A 67 6.12 9.91 4.28
CA TYR A 67 5.66 10.18 2.91
C TYR A 67 5.28 8.90 2.15
N LEU A 68 6.05 7.82 2.30
CA LEU A 68 5.72 6.53 1.69
C LEU A 68 4.46 5.90 2.30
N VAL A 69 4.24 6.05 3.61
CA VAL A 69 3.02 5.57 4.29
C VAL A 69 1.79 6.34 3.79
N GLU A 70 1.89 7.66 3.64
CA GLU A 70 0.81 8.48 3.10
C GLU A 70 0.50 8.11 1.64
N ALA A 71 1.52 7.96 0.80
CA ALA A 71 1.34 7.49 -0.57
C ALA A 71 0.65 6.12 -0.64
N ARG A 72 1.00 5.21 0.25
CA ARG A 72 0.39 3.88 0.34
C ARG A 72 -1.08 3.98 0.79
N ARG A 73 -1.38 4.82 1.77
CA ARG A 73 -2.76 5.09 2.21
C ARG A 73 -3.64 5.64 1.11
N GLU A 74 -3.15 6.62 0.35
CA GLU A 74 -3.88 7.18 -0.78
C GLU A 74 -4.13 6.13 -1.88
N ARG A 75 -3.12 5.30 -2.18
CA ARG A 75 -3.27 4.21 -3.14
C ARG A 75 -4.34 3.21 -2.70
N TYR A 76 -4.36 2.80 -1.44
CA TYR A 76 -5.40 1.88 -0.94
C TYR A 76 -6.81 2.48 -0.99
N LYS A 77 -6.98 3.76 -0.65
CA LYS A 77 -8.28 4.44 -0.78
C LYS A 77 -8.79 4.40 -2.22
N ARG A 78 -7.91 4.71 -3.18
CA ARG A 78 -8.26 4.65 -4.61
C ARG A 78 -8.64 3.26 -5.08
N LEU A 79 -7.89 2.23 -4.68
CA LEU A 79 -8.22 0.84 -5.02
C LEU A 79 -9.56 0.41 -4.43
N ASN A 80 -9.85 0.80 -3.18
CA ASN A 80 -11.12 0.48 -2.52
C ASN A 80 -12.32 1.22 -3.13
N GLU A 81 -12.13 2.46 -3.59
CA GLU A 81 -13.14 3.21 -4.35
C GLU A 81 -13.46 2.52 -5.69
N ILE A 82 -12.44 2.07 -6.42
CA ILE A 82 -12.62 1.38 -7.71
C ILE A 82 -13.33 0.05 -7.50
N SER A 83 -12.87 -0.77 -6.55
CA SER A 83 -13.49 -2.06 -6.25
C SER A 83 -14.95 -1.92 -5.84
N ASN A 84 -15.30 -0.95 -4.98
CA ASN A 84 -16.70 -0.71 -4.63
C ASN A 84 -17.53 -0.27 -5.84
N ARG A 85 -16.98 0.53 -6.76
CA ARG A 85 -17.70 0.95 -7.98
C ARG A 85 -17.98 -0.24 -8.91
N GLU A 86 -16.99 -1.10 -9.15
CA GLU A 86 -17.17 -2.30 -9.97
C GLU A 86 -18.21 -3.25 -9.37
N ILE A 87 -18.21 -3.41 -8.04
CA ILE A 87 -19.21 -4.22 -7.33
C ILE A 87 -20.62 -3.61 -7.46
N SER A 88 -20.75 -2.28 -7.38
CA SER A 88 -22.02 -1.59 -7.60
C SER A 88 -22.52 -1.76 -9.04
N GLU A 89 -21.66 -1.54 -10.03
CA GLU A 89 -21.99 -1.66 -11.45
C GLU A 89 -22.46 -3.08 -11.80
N TYR A 90 -21.74 -4.11 -11.33
CA TYR A 90 -22.14 -5.50 -11.53
C TYR A 90 -23.46 -5.85 -10.83
N GLY A 91 -23.69 -5.28 -9.64
CA GLY A 91 -24.95 -5.41 -8.92
C GLY A 91 -26.10 -4.80 -9.73
N ASP A 92 -25.94 -3.56 -10.17
CA ASP A 92 -26.95 -2.83 -10.93
C ASP A 92 -27.29 -3.56 -12.25
N GLU A 93 -26.28 -4.04 -13.00
CA GLU A 93 -26.49 -4.86 -14.21
C GLU A 93 -27.24 -6.16 -13.94
N TYR A 94 -26.97 -6.84 -12.81
CA TYR A 94 -27.67 -8.05 -12.41
C TYR A 94 -29.16 -7.79 -12.15
N TYR A 95 -29.46 -6.75 -11.37
CA TYR A 95 -30.85 -6.36 -11.09
C TYR A 95 -31.56 -5.82 -12.34
N GLN A 96 -30.87 -5.09 -13.21
CA GLN A 96 -31.39 -4.59 -14.49
C GLN A 96 -31.75 -5.74 -15.45
N ASN A 97 -30.92 -6.79 -15.53
CA ASN A 97 -31.20 -7.97 -16.34
C ASN A 97 -32.36 -8.81 -15.78
N GLN A 98 -32.50 -8.90 -14.46
CA GLN A 98 -33.69 -9.51 -13.84
C GLN A 98 -34.96 -8.68 -14.02
N ALA A 99 -34.84 -7.35 -14.06
CA ALA A 99 -35.95 -6.42 -14.23
C ALA A 99 -36.33 -6.17 -15.71
N SER A 100 -35.55 -6.65 -16.67
CA SER A 100 -35.90 -6.63 -18.10
C SER A 100 -37.05 -7.60 -18.34
N PRO A 101 -38.31 -7.14 -18.46
CA PRO A 101 -39.42 -8.04 -18.69
C PRO A 101 -39.32 -8.50 -20.14
N ALA A 102 -39.55 -9.79 -20.36
CA ALA A 102 -39.93 -10.28 -21.68
C ALA A 102 -40.95 -9.30 -22.29
N VAL A 103 -40.66 -8.80 -23.49
CA VAL A 103 -41.55 -7.96 -24.29
C VAL A 103 -42.83 -8.76 -24.53
N LEU A 104 -43.81 -8.58 -23.64
CA LEU A 104 -45.19 -9.02 -23.85
C LEU A 104 -45.97 -7.81 -24.35
N PRO A 105 -46.79 -7.94 -25.41
CA PRO A 105 -47.50 -6.80 -25.95
C PRO A 105 -48.70 -6.42 -25.06
N THR A 106 -48.73 -5.13 -24.69
CA THR A 106 -49.92 -4.28 -24.44
C THR A 106 -50.66 -4.34 -23.09
N ALA A 107 -50.38 -3.31 -22.24
CA ALA A 107 -51.22 -2.52 -21.29
C ALA A 107 -52.00 -3.20 -20.12
N PRO A 108 -52.44 -2.46 -19.06
CA PRO A 108 -51.90 -1.29 -18.32
C PRO A 108 -51.64 -1.59 -16.80
N SER A 109 -51.03 -0.64 -16.07
CA SER A 109 -50.63 -0.70 -14.63
C SER A 109 -51.68 -0.04 -13.70
N PRO A 110 -51.57 -0.02 -12.34
CA PRO A 110 -50.79 -0.78 -11.34
C PRO A 110 -51.74 -1.43 -10.29
N TYR A 111 -51.22 -1.94 -9.17
CA TYR A 111 -51.93 -2.50 -7.99
C TYR A 111 -52.19 -4.01 -8.04
N GLN A 112 -51.14 -4.80 -7.81
CA GLN A 112 -51.33 -5.90 -6.85
C GLN A 112 -50.03 -6.33 -6.19
N SER A 113 -49.82 -5.77 -5.00
CA SER A 113 -49.02 -6.33 -3.93
C SER A 113 -49.58 -7.70 -3.53
N TYR A 114 -49.10 -8.76 -4.16
CA TYR A 114 -49.32 -10.14 -3.71
C TYR A 114 -48.05 -10.67 -3.06
N PHE A 115 -48.17 -10.93 -1.77
CA PHE A 115 -47.31 -11.77 -0.94
C PHE A 115 -46.61 -12.87 -1.74
N ALA A 116 -45.30 -12.75 -1.94
CA ALA A 116 -44.45 -13.87 -2.32
C ALA A 116 -43.81 -14.42 -1.06
N SER A 117 -44.17 -15.65 -0.70
CA SER A 117 -43.54 -16.41 0.38
C SER A 117 -42.06 -16.65 0.06
N GLU A 118 -41.19 -16.22 0.96
CA GLU A 118 -39.75 -16.38 0.94
C GLU A 118 -39.34 -17.84 0.61
N PRO A 119 -38.61 -18.10 -0.50
CA PRO A 119 -38.06 -19.41 -0.76
C PRO A 119 -36.86 -19.66 0.17
N SER A 120 -37.03 -20.65 1.05
CA SER A 120 -36.04 -21.24 1.96
C SER A 120 -34.57 -21.05 1.57
N ARG A 121 -33.87 -20.26 2.39
CA ARG A 121 -32.41 -20.07 2.37
C ARG A 121 -31.67 -21.42 2.48
N PRO A 122 -30.77 -21.77 1.54
CA PRO A 122 -29.88 -22.90 1.71
C PRO A 122 -28.95 -22.65 2.91
N ARG A 123 -28.81 -23.65 3.77
CA ARG A 123 -27.94 -23.64 4.95
C ARG A 123 -26.48 -23.52 4.49
N ARG A 124 -25.81 -22.41 4.85
CA ARG A 124 -24.38 -22.19 4.62
C ARG A 124 -23.58 -23.32 5.32
N PRO A 125 -22.65 -24.02 4.64
CA PRO A 125 -21.64 -24.80 5.34
C PRO A 125 -20.77 -23.85 6.16
N GLN A 126 -20.72 -24.08 7.46
CA GLN A 126 -19.85 -23.36 8.38
C GLN A 126 -18.41 -23.74 8.01
N GLN A 127 -17.68 -22.87 7.30
CA GLN A 127 -16.26 -23.08 7.05
C GLN A 127 -15.55 -22.88 8.38
N SER A 128 -15.26 -24.00 9.03
CA SER A 128 -14.49 -24.11 10.26
C SER A 128 -13.16 -23.39 10.07
N SER A 129 -12.99 -22.31 10.82
CA SER A 129 -11.72 -21.73 11.16
C SER A 129 -10.81 -22.80 11.78
N ALA A 130 -9.78 -23.21 11.04
CA ALA A 130 -8.65 -23.94 11.59
C ALA A 130 -7.38 -23.18 11.25
N SER A 131 -6.89 -22.45 12.25
CA SER A 131 -5.54 -21.91 12.32
C SER A 131 -4.52 -23.02 12.60
N ASN A 132 -3.38 -22.93 11.93
CA ASN A 132 -2.06 -23.49 12.22
C ASN A 132 -1.85 -25.02 12.13
N SER A 133 -0.93 -25.47 11.26
CA SER A 133 0.49 -25.71 11.59
C SER A 133 1.22 -26.57 10.53
N ALA A 134 2.44 -26.14 10.16
CA ALA A 134 3.68 -26.86 9.78
C ALA A 134 3.71 -28.09 8.83
N VAL A 135 4.94 -28.34 8.29
CA VAL A 135 5.49 -29.58 7.68
C VAL A 135 5.30 -29.67 6.13
N GLN A 136 6.29 -29.35 5.28
CA GLN A 136 7.54 -30.06 4.89
C GLN A 136 7.35 -31.18 3.84
N GLY A 137 8.09 -31.06 2.72
CA GLY A 137 8.36 -32.12 1.72
C GLY A 137 7.62 -31.91 0.39
N GLY A 138 8.20 -32.03 -0.81
CA GLY A 138 9.53 -32.41 -1.28
C GLY A 138 9.54 -32.20 -2.80
N ILE A 139 10.69 -31.88 -3.38
CA ILE A 139 10.88 -31.59 -4.80
C ILE A 139 10.78 -32.92 -5.57
N GLN A 140 9.84 -33.04 -6.50
CA GLN A 140 9.73 -34.18 -7.41
C GLN A 140 10.42 -33.81 -8.74
N THR A 141 11.64 -34.33 -8.92
CA THR A 141 12.31 -34.42 -10.22
C THR A 141 11.98 -35.79 -10.81
N ASP A 142 11.30 -35.82 -11.94
CA ASP A 142 11.25 -37.01 -12.80
C ASP A 142 12.07 -36.75 -14.06
N ILE A 143 12.96 -37.71 -14.28
CA ILE A 143 13.87 -37.95 -15.40
C ILE A 143 13.14 -38.51 -16.61
#